data_AF-A0A923Q5V8-F1
#
_entry.id   AF-A0A923Q5V8-F1
#
_cell.length_a   1.000
_cell.length_b   1.000
_cell.length_c   1.000
_cell.angle_alpha   90.00
_cell.angle_beta   90.00
_cell.angle_gamma   90.00
#
_symmetry.space_group_name_H-M   'P 1'
#
loop_
_entity.id
_entity.type
_entity.pdbx_description
1 polymer ?
#
loop_
_entity_poly.entity_id
_entity_poly.type
_entity_poly.pdbx_seq_one_letter_code
_entity_poly.pdbx_strand_id
1 'polypeptide(L)'
;RDEPDWTNALLMEVEGGDFGRTMARQLLVAAYQLPLWQELMASADSQIAGVAGKAGKEVAYHLDHATTWVVRLGDGTPESHHRMQTGLDDVWPYSYELFERDELLDRLVARGIAADPDRLAGPWRATVEAVLAEATLTVPETTWRPTGGRSGRHTTTFGFLLAELQHLHRSHPGARW
;
A
#
# COMPACT_ATOMS: atom_id res chain seq x y z
N ARG A 1 -16.47 10.46 9.67
CA ARG A 1 -15.03 10.41 10.00
C ARG A 1 -14.38 11.61 9.34
N ASP A 2 -13.84 12.49 10.16
CA ASP A 2 -12.95 13.55 9.70
C ASP A 2 -11.51 13.01 9.63
N GLU A 3 -10.59 13.81 9.07
CA GLU A 3 -9.22 13.39 8.76
C GLU A 3 -8.51 12.64 9.91
N PRO A 4 -8.52 13.11 11.18
CA PRO A 4 -7.85 12.39 12.28
C PRO A 4 -8.45 11.03 12.65
N ASP A 5 -9.67 10.71 12.17
CA ASP A 5 -10.34 9.43 12.43
C ASP A 5 -10.00 8.36 11.37
N TRP A 6 -9.26 8.71 10.32
CA TRP A 6 -8.79 7.76 9.33
C TRP A 6 -7.47 7.11 9.78
N THR A 7 -7.26 5.87 9.34
CA THR A 7 -6.15 5.03 9.81
C THR A 7 -5.48 4.27 8.65
N ASN A 8 -5.63 4.77 7.42
CA ASN A 8 -4.89 4.22 6.28
C ASN A 8 -3.40 4.57 6.38
N ALA A 9 -2.54 3.70 5.84
CA ALA A 9 -1.13 4.06 5.65
C ALA A 9 -1.01 5.22 4.65
N LEU A 10 0.00 6.07 4.83
CA LEU A 10 0.33 7.22 4.00
C LEU A 10 0.55 6.81 2.54
N LEU A 11 1.13 5.63 2.29
CA LEU A 11 1.29 5.13 0.92
C LEU A 11 -0.04 5.06 0.14
N MET A 12 -1.17 4.89 0.83
CA MET A 12 -2.50 4.76 0.21
C MET A 12 -3.11 6.09 -0.22
N GLU A 13 -2.61 7.21 0.30
CA GLU A 13 -3.12 8.56 0.02
C GLU A 13 -2.15 9.42 -0.81
N VAL A 14 -0.89 9.00 -0.94
CA VAL A 14 0.08 9.68 -1.83
C VAL A 14 -0.52 9.80 -3.22
N GLU A 15 -0.54 11.01 -3.77
CA GLU A 15 -1.12 11.27 -5.09
C GLU A 15 -0.49 10.39 -6.17
N GLY A 16 -1.32 9.93 -7.10
CA GLY A 16 -0.89 9.03 -8.17
C GLY A 16 0.11 9.67 -9.13
N GLY A 17 0.03 10.99 -9.33
CA GLY A 17 0.89 11.71 -10.27
C GLY A 17 0.78 11.13 -11.68
N ASP A 18 1.91 10.86 -12.30
CA ASP A 18 1.93 10.17 -13.60
C ASP A 18 1.74 8.66 -13.51
N PHE A 19 1.70 8.00 -14.67
CA PHE A 19 1.47 6.57 -14.73
C PHE A 19 2.60 5.75 -14.10
N GLY A 20 3.86 6.19 -14.21
CA GLY A 20 5.01 5.50 -13.59
C GLY A 20 4.89 5.53 -12.06
N ARG A 21 4.64 6.71 -11.49
CA ARG A 21 4.42 6.87 -10.05
C ARG A 21 3.19 6.08 -9.55
N THR A 22 2.10 6.08 -10.31
CA THR A 22 0.91 5.28 -9.98
C THR A 22 1.22 3.79 -9.95
N MET A 23 1.98 3.27 -10.92
CA MET A 23 2.38 1.85 -10.97
C MET A 23 3.42 1.50 -9.90
N ALA A 24 4.34 2.40 -9.55
CA ALA A 24 5.25 2.22 -8.43
C ALA A 24 4.46 2.03 -7.13
N ARG A 25 3.54 2.95 -6.84
CA ARG A 25 2.67 2.86 -5.66
C ARG A 25 1.86 1.56 -5.66
N GLN A 26 1.27 1.21 -6.82
CA GLN A 26 0.49 -0.03 -6.95
C GLN A 26 1.33 -1.28 -6.72
N LEU A 27 2.58 -1.33 -7.21
CA LEU A 27 3.50 -2.44 -6.96
C LEU A 27 3.78 -2.60 -5.46
N LEU A 28 4.18 -1.52 -4.78
CA LEU A 28 4.52 -1.57 -3.35
C LEU A 28 3.31 -2.00 -2.51
N VAL A 29 2.11 -1.51 -2.84
CA VAL A 29 0.86 -1.87 -2.17
C VAL A 29 0.46 -3.31 -2.43
N ALA A 30 0.43 -3.76 -3.70
CA ALA A 30 -0.02 -5.10 -4.05
C ALA A 30 0.96 -6.17 -3.52
N ALA A 31 2.26 -5.91 -3.61
CA ALA A 31 3.29 -6.78 -3.05
C ALA A 31 3.17 -6.91 -1.53
N TYR A 32 2.64 -5.89 -0.83
CA TYR A 32 2.42 -5.94 0.63
C TYR A 32 1.11 -6.66 0.96
N GLN A 33 0.06 -6.35 0.22
CA GLN A 33 -1.26 -6.92 0.45
C GLN A 33 -1.29 -8.43 0.20
N LEU A 34 -0.49 -8.96 -0.73
CA LEU A 34 -0.48 -10.40 -1.02
C LEU A 34 -0.09 -11.26 0.20
N PRO A 35 1.10 -11.10 0.81
CA PRO A 35 1.45 -11.83 2.02
C PRO A 35 0.57 -11.43 3.22
N LEU A 36 0.10 -10.17 3.30
CA LEU A 36 -0.83 -9.74 4.34
C LEU A 36 -2.11 -10.59 4.34
N TRP A 37 -2.75 -10.73 3.18
CA TRP A 37 -3.98 -11.52 3.08
C TRP A 37 -3.74 -13.01 3.30
N GLN A 38 -2.60 -13.54 2.86
CA GLN A 38 -2.22 -14.93 3.12
C GLN A 38 -2.07 -15.21 4.63
N GLU A 39 -1.43 -14.31 5.39
CA GLU A 39 -1.33 -14.42 6.84
C GLU A 39 -2.70 -14.25 7.52
N LEU A 40 -3.50 -13.26 7.09
CA LEU A 40 -4.82 -13.01 7.68
C LEU A 40 -5.86 -14.11 7.39
N MET A 41 -5.68 -14.92 6.36
CA MET A 41 -6.51 -16.12 6.15
C MET A 41 -6.39 -17.13 7.29
N ALA A 42 -5.27 -17.12 8.03
CA ALA A 42 -5.05 -17.94 9.21
C ALA A 42 -5.42 -17.23 10.53
N SER A 43 -6.09 -16.07 10.46
CA SER A 43 -6.52 -15.31 11.64
C SER A 43 -7.44 -16.16 12.54
N ALA A 44 -7.23 -16.04 13.85
CA ALA A 44 -8.12 -16.59 14.88
C ALA A 44 -9.51 -15.91 14.89
N ASP A 45 -9.64 -14.74 14.27
CA ASP A 45 -10.92 -14.09 14.05
C ASP A 45 -11.54 -14.56 12.72
N SER A 46 -12.67 -15.27 12.83
CA SER A 46 -13.34 -15.86 11.67
C SER A 46 -13.86 -14.83 10.64
N GLN A 47 -14.17 -13.60 11.05
CA GLN A 47 -14.62 -12.56 10.13
C GLN A 47 -13.44 -12.04 9.32
N ILE A 48 -12.30 -11.78 9.98
CA ILE A 48 -11.06 -11.38 9.32
C ILE A 48 -10.58 -12.46 8.35
N ALA A 49 -10.52 -13.71 8.79
CA ALA A 49 -10.14 -14.84 7.93
C ALA A 49 -11.06 -14.98 6.71
N GLY A 50 -12.37 -14.81 6.90
CA GLY A 50 -13.36 -14.85 5.82
C GLY A 50 -13.22 -13.72 4.79
N VAL A 51 -12.87 -12.50 5.22
CA VAL A 51 -12.58 -11.38 4.32
C VAL A 51 -11.27 -11.62 3.57
N ALA A 52 -10.22 -12.04 4.27
CA ALA A 52 -8.90 -12.30 3.69
C ALA A 52 -8.95 -13.36 2.57
N GLY A 53 -9.73 -14.44 2.76
CA GLY A 53 -9.90 -15.49 1.75
C GLY A 53 -10.54 -15.02 0.43
N LYS A 54 -11.25 -13.90 0.44
CA LYS A 54 -11.78 -13.25 -0.78
C LYS A 54 -10.75 -12.29 -1.37
N ALA A 55 -10.21 -11.40 -0.55
CA ALA A 55 -9.28 -10.36 -0.98
C ALA A 55 -7.98 -10.92 -1.59
N GLY A 56 -7.46 -12.04 -1.06
CA GLY A 56 -6.22 -12.64 -1.55
C GLY A 56 -6.25 -13.03 -3.03
N LYS A 57 -7.42 -13.41 -3.58
CA LYS A 57 -7.55 -13.78 -5.00
C LYS A 57 -7.42 -12.56 -5.91
N GLU A 58 -7.97 -11.42 -5.51
CA GLU A 58 -7.94 -10.18 -6.29
C GLU A 58 -6.55 -9.54 -6.29
N VAL A 59 -5.86 -9.58 -5.15
CA VAL A 59 -4.54 -8.95 -5.01
C VAL A 59 -3.46 -9.63 -5.85
N ALA A 60 -3.58 -10.93 -6.11
CA ALA A 60 -2.68 -11.61 -7.06
C ALA A 60 -2.76 -10.97 -8.46
N TYR A 61 -3.96 -10.62 -8.93
CA TYR A 61 -4.14 -9.91 -10.21
C TYR A 61 -3.61 -8.47 -10.16
N HIS A 62 -3.76 -7.78 -9.02
CA HIS A 62 -3.20 -6.43 -8.86
C HIS A 62 -1.66 -6.45 -8.93
N LEU A 63 -1.03 -7.45 -8.30
CA LEU A 63 0.42 -7.60 -8.32
C LEU A 63 0.93 -7.95 -9.72
N ASP A 64 0.25 -8.87 -10.42
CA ASP A 64 0.58 -9.23 -11.80
C ASP A 64 0.48 -8.03 -12.76
N HIS A 65 -0.59 -7.24 -12.63
CA HIS A 65 -0.79 -6.01 -13.41
C HIS A 65 0.31 -4.97 -13.14
N ALA A 66 0.61 -4.71 -11.86
CA ALA A 66 1.63 -3.75 -11.47
C ALA A 66 3.01 -4.20 -11.95
N THR A 67 3.34 -5.49 -11.79
CA THR A 67 4.59 -6.09 -12.25
C THR A 67 4.77 -5.91 -13.75
N THR A 68 3.74 -6.29 -14.53
CA THR A 68 3.76 -6.17 -16.00
C THR A 68 4.07 -4.74 -16.45
N TRP A 69 3.44 -3.73 -15.83
CA TRP A 69 3.67 -2.34 -16.21
C TRP A 69 4.99 -1.78 -15.70
N VAL A 70 5.42 -2.13 -14.49
CA VAL A 70 6.72 -1.70 -13.96
C VAL A 70 7.86 -2.24 -14.82
N VAL A 71 7.83 -3.51 -15.21
CA VAL A 71 8.82 -4.10 -16.13
C VAL A 71 8.78 -3.42 -17.49
N ARG A 72 7.58 -3.25 -18.08
CA ARG A 72 7.44 -2.59 -19.39
C ARG A 72 7.95 -1.15 -19.39
N LEU A 73 7.73 -0.40 -18.31
CA LEU A 73 8.17 1.00 -18.21
C LEU A 73 9.66 1.10 -17.90
N GLY A 74 10.14 0.27 -16.96
CA GLY A 74 11.54 0.20 -16.54
C GLY A 74 12.46 -0.29 -17.66
N ASP A 75 12.18 -1.43 -18.28
CA ASP A 75 12.97 -1.94 -19.42
C ASP A 75 12.42 -1.46 -20.78
N GLY A 76 11.89 -0.24 -20.78
CA GLY A 76 11.26 0.37 -21.95
C GLY A 76 12.20 1.34 -22.68
N THR A 77 11.69 2.55 -22.89
CA THR A 77 12.47 3.66 -23.44
C THR A 77 13.27 4.38 -22.34
N PRO A 78 14.30 5.17 -22.68
CA PRO A 78 14.99 6.00 -21.69
C PRO A 78 14.05 6.91 -20.89
N GLU A 79 13.05 7.48 -21.56
CA GLU A 79 12.04 8.33 -20.92
C GLU A 79 11.16 7.53 -19.94
N SER A 80 10.58 6.40 -20.38
CA SER A 80 9.75 5.58 -19.50
C SER A 80 10.53 5.02 -18.32
N HIS A 81 11.79 4.62 -18.53
CA HIS A 81 12.69 4.17 -17.48
C HIS A 81 12.90 5.26 -16.44
N HIS A 82 13.25 6.47 -16.89
CA HIS A 82 13.49 7.61 -16.01
C HIS A 82 12.25 7.97 -15.17
N ARG A 83 11.07 7.99 -15.78
CA ARG A 83 9.81 8.27 -15.07
C ARG A 83 9.43 7.16 -14.10
N MET A 84 9.68 5.90 -14.44
CA MET A 84 9.42 4.77 -13.56
C MET A 84 10.34 4.79 -12.34
N GLN A 85 11.65 5.06 -12.52
CA GLN A 85 12.59 5.21 -11.42
C GLN A 85 12.21 6.41 -10.53
N THR A 86 11.95 7.57 -11.13
CA THR A 86 11.55 8.78 -10.37
C THR A 86 10.28 8.54 -9.56
N GLY A 87 9.26 7.92 -10.18
CA GLY A 87 8.02 7.56 -9.51
C GLY A 87 8.22 6.57 -8.37
N LEU A 88 9.15 5.63 -8.51
CA LEU A 88 9.55 4.70 -7.45
C LEU A 88 10.25 5.42 -6.30
N ASP A 89 11.24 6.26 -6.60
CA ASP A 89 12.00 7.04 -5.63
C ASP A 89 11.07 7.92 -4.78
N ASP A 90 10.07 8.54 -5.42
CA ASP A 90 9.07 9.40 -4.77
C ASP A 90 8.23 8.66 -3.72
N VAL A 91 7.78 7.44 -4.02
CA VAL A 91 6.80 6.70 -3.20
C VAL A 91 7.46 5.69 -2.25
N TRP A 92 8.70 5.29 -2.50
CA TRP A 92 9.45 4.34 -1.70
C TRP A 92 9.50 4.66 -0.19
N PRO A 93 9.79 5.91 0.23
CA PRO A 93 9.83 6.28 1.65
C PRO A 93 8.56 5.90 2.43
N TYR A 94 7.39 5.95 1.79
CA TYR A 94 6.11 5.69 2.43
C TYR A 94 5.85 4.20 2.68
N SER A 95 6.62 3.30 2.05
CA SER A 95 6.48 1.85 2.26
C SER A 95 6.91 1.40 3.66
N TYR A 96 7.74 2.18 4.36
CA TYR A 96 8.23 1.79 5.68
C TYR A 96 7.12 1.74 6.73
N GLU A 97 6.12 2.61 6.66
CA GLU A 97 4.98 2.61 7.59
C GLU A 97 4.16 1.31 7.53
N LEU A 98 4.19 0.58 6.41
CA LEU A 98 3.45 -0.68 6.24
C LEU A 98 3.85 -1.74 7.28
N PHE A 99 5.09 -1.67 7.78
CA PHE A 99 5.67 -2.64 8.70
C PHE A 99 5.80 -2.12 10.13
N GLU A 100 5.33 -0.89 10.39
CA GLU A 100 5.37 -0.33 11.73
C GLU A 100 4.47 -1.09 12.71
N ARG A 101 4.93 -1.13 13.96
CA ARG A 101 4.23 -1.78 15.06
C ARG A 101 3.72 -0.74 16.04
N ASP A 102 2.56 -1.03 16.60
CA ASP A 102 2.01 -0.32 17.75
C ASP A 102 1.52 -1.33 18.81
N GLU A 103 1.19 -0.83 19.99
CA GLU A 103 0.75 -1.70 21.09
C GLU A 103 -0.53 -2.49 20.78
N LEU A 104 -1.41 -1.96 19.92
CA LEU A 104 -2.64 -2.65 19.53
C LEU A 104 -2.31 -3.82 18.60
N LEU A 105 -1.48 -3.58 17.59
CA LEU A 105 -1.01 -4.59 16.65
C LEU A 105 -0.29 -5.72 17.38
N ASP A 106 0.61 -5.40 18.31
CA ASP A 106 1.35 -6.40 19.08
C ASP A 106 0.42 -7.31 19.88
N ARG A 107 -0.60 -6.74 20.55
CA ARG A 107 -1.60 -7.54 21.26
C ARG A 107 -2.43 -8.40 20.33
N LEU A 108 -2.76 -7.93 19.12
CA LEU A 108 -3.55 -8.69 18.15
C LEU A 108 -2.73 -9.79 17.48
N VAL A 109 -1.45 -9.55 17.18
CA VAL A 109 -0.51 -10.56 16.67
C VAL A 109 -0.31 -11.66 17.71
N ALA A 110 -0.08 -11.30 18.99
CA ALA A 110 0.06 -12.28 20.08
C ALA A 110 -1.19 -13.16 20.27
N ARG A 111 -2.36 -12.67 19.85
CA ARG A 111 -3.62 -13.42 19.87
C ARG A 111 -3.91 -14.17 18.57
N GLY A 112 -3.02 -14.10 17.59
CA GLY A 112 -3.21 -14.70 16.25
C GLY A 112 -4.32 -14.03 15.44
N ILE A 113 -4.70 -12.78 15.74
CA ILE A 113 -5.80 -12.07 15.06
C ILE A 113 -5.27 -11.24 13.89
N ALA A 114 -4.18 -10.49 14.09
CA ALA A 114 -3.57 -9.66 13.07
C ALA A 114 -2.34 -10.35 12.45
N ALA A 115 -2.01 -9.97 11.22
CA ALA A 115 -0.77 -10.41 10.58
C ALA A 115 0.44 -9.75 11.25
N ASP A 116 1.52 -10.52 11.35
CA ASP A 116 2.78 -10.08 11.95
C ASP A 116 3.66 -9.37 10.91
N PRO A 117 3.96 -8.07 11.05
CA PRO A 117 4.82 -7.34 10.12
C PRO A 117 6.16 -8.01 9.81
N ASP A 118 6.75 -8.70 10.79
CA ASP A 118 8.05 -9.38 10.64
C ASP A 118 7.97 -10.57 9.67
N ARG A 119 6.77 -11.15 9.52
CA ARG A 119 6.49 -12.21 8.53
C ARG A 119 6.18 -11.65 7.14
N LEU A 120 5.86 -10.37 7.04
CA LEU A 120 5.51 -9.70 5.77
C LEU A 120 6.73 -9.06 5.09
N ALA A 121 7.63 -8.46 5.87
CA ALA A 121 8.73 -7.65 5.35
C ALA A 121 9.66 -8.42 4.41
N GLY A 122 10.04 -9.65 4.76
CA GLY A 122 10.92 -10.50 3.94
C GLY A 122 10.30 -10.86 2.58
N PRO A 123 9.12 -11.51 2.54
CA PRO A 123 8.42 -11.83 1.29
C PRO A 123 8.12 -10.61 0.42
N TRP A 124 7.73 -9.49 1.04
CA TRP A 124 7.53 -8.22 0.35
C TRP A 124 8.80 -7.74 -0.34
N ARG A 125 9.91 -7.66 0.41
CA ARG A 125 11.20 -7.19 -0.09
C ARG A 125 11.66 -8.02 -1.27
N ALA A 126 11.60 -9.35 -1.15
CA ALA A 126 12.00 -10.29 -2.19
C ALA A 126 11.17 -10.11 -3.48
N THR A 127 9.85 -9.95 -3.34
CA THR A 127 8.94 -9.72 -4.47
C THR A 127 9.29 -8.42 -5.19
N VAL A 128 9.40 -7.32 -4.45
CA VAL A 128 9.69 -6.00 -5.03
C VAL A 128 11.07 -5.98 -5.68
N GLU A 129 12.10 -6.49 -5.02
CA GLU A 129 13.47 -6.54 -5.58
C GLU A 129 13.55 -7.37 -6.86
N ALA A 130 12.85 -8.50 -6.93
CA ALA A 130 12.81 -9.31 -8.15
C ALA A 130 12.20 -8.53 -9.32
N VAL A 131 11.07 -7.84 -9.09
CA VAL A 131 10.41 -7.01 -10.12
C VAL A 131 11.29 -5.84 -10.55
N LEU A 132 11.95 -5.17 -9.61
CA LEU A 132 12.83 -4.04 -9.93
C LEU A 132 14.06 -4.50 -10.73
N ALA A 133 14.65 -5.64 -10.37
CA ALA A 133 15.78 -6.21 -11.11
C ALA A 133 15.38 -6.57 -12.56
N GLU A 134 14.21 -7.19 -12.75
CA GLU A 134 13.68 -7.48 -14.09
C GLU A 134 13.38 -6.20 -14.88
N ALA A 135 12.88 -5.16 -14.22
CA ALA A 135 12.62 -3.85 -14.81
C ALA A 135 13.88 -3.01 -15.05
N THR A 136 15.08 -3.51 -14.72
CA THR A 136 16.37 -2.77 -14.76
C THR A 136 16.43 -1.53 -13.85
N LEU A 137 15.54 -1.43 -12.87
CA LEU A 137 15.46 -0.33 -11.91
C LEU A 137 16.35 -0.57 -10.70
N THR A 138 16.67 0.51 -9.99
CA THR A 138 17.44 0.46 -8.75
C THR A 138 16.51 0.54 -7.52
N VAL A 139 16.88 -0.17 -6.46
CA VAL A 139 16.23 -0.04 -5.16
C VAL A 139 16.56 1.34 -4.59
N PRO A 140 15.57 2.18 -4.26
CA PRO A 140 15.83 3.50 -3.70
C PRO A 140 16.49 3.43 -2.31
N GLU A 141 17.55 4.21 -2.12
CA GLU A 141 18.19 4.41 -0.82
C GLU A 141 17.70 5.72 -0.18
N THR A 142 17.14 5.64 1.03
CA THR A 142 16.63 6.83 1.73
C THR A 142 16.63 6.67 3.24
N THR A 143 16.92 7.77 3.93
CA THR A 143 16.79 7.91 5.39
C THR A 143 15.46 8.54 5.79
N TRP A 144 14.73 9.12 4.84
CA TRP A 144 13.42 9.71 5.09
C TRP A 144 12.37 8.60 5.15
N ARG A 145 11.62 8.55 6.26
CA ARG A 145 10.62 7.52 6.58
C ARG A 145 9.37 8.19 7.14
N PRO A 146 8.51 8.79 6.29
CA PRO A 146 7.27 9.41 6.75
C PRO A 146 6.35 8.36 7.39
N THR A 147 5.69 8.74 8.47
CA THR A 147 4.78 7.91 9.26
C THR A 147 3.65 8.76 9.85
N GLY A 148 2.57 8.11 10.25
CA GLY A 148 1.52 8.70 11.08
C GLY A 148 0.12 8.50 10.53
N GLY A 149 -0.04 8.04 9.30
CA GLY A 149 -1.34 7.82 8.66
C GLY A 149 -2.19 6.82 9.45
N ARG A 150 -1.58 5.75 9.96
CA ARG A 150 -2.30 4.77 10.83
C ARG A 150 -2.72 5.34 12.19
N SER A 151 -2.21 6.52 12.55
CA SER A 151 -2.52 7.27 13.77
C SER A 151 -3.29 8.57 13.51
N GLY A 152 -3.88 8.76 12.33
CA GLY A 152 -4.68 9.93 11.99
C GLY A 152 -3.86 11.18 11.62
N ARG A 153 -2.55 11.02 11.37
CA ARG A 153 -1.66 12.11 10.94
C ARG A 153 -1.31 11.93 9.46
N HIS A 154 -2.08 12.59 8.62
CA HIS A 154 -2.05 12.42 7.17
C HIS A 154 -1.20 13.46 6.45
N THR A 155 -0.95 13.24 5.16
CA THR A 155 -0.37 14.26 4.29
C THR A 155 -1.35 15.42 4.11
N THR A 156 -0.81 16.58 3.74
CA THR A 156 -1.63 17.78 3.49
C THR A 156 -2.65 17.61 2.37
N THR A 157 -2.47 16.62 1.49
CA THR A 157 -3.37 16.37 0.36
C THR A 157 -4.58 15.50 0.73
N PHE A 158 -4.52 14.76 1.84
CA PHE A 158 -5.57 13.82 2.23
C PHE A 158 -6.91 14.48 2.53
N GLY A 159 -6.90 15.67 3.14
CA GLY A 159 -8.13 16.44 3.40
C GLY A 159 -8.93 16.74 2.12
N PHE A 160 -8.26 16.98 0.98
CA PHE A 160 -8.93 17.20 -0.30
C PHE A 160 -9.58 15.92 -0.84
N LEU A 161 -8.90 14.77 -0.70
CA LEU A 161 -9.48 13.47 -1.07
C LEU A 161 -10.74 13.17 -0.25
N LEU A 162 -10.72 13.46 1.05
CA LEU A 162 -11.90 13.28 1.90
C LEU A 162 -13.04 14.25 1.55
N ALA A 163 -12.71 15.50 1.21
CA ALA A 163 -13.72 16.47 0.80
C ALA A 163 -14.47 15.99 -0.46
N GLU A 164 -13.76 15.43 -1.45
CA GLU A 164 -14.36 14.86 -2.65
C GLU A 164 -15.15 13.58 -2.34
N LEU A 165 -14.52 12.60 -1.68
CA LEU A 165 -15.14 11.31 -1.32
C LEU A 165 -16.44 11.47 -0.54
N GLN A 166 -16.46 12.42 0.40
CA GLN A 166 -17.57 12.58 1.33
C GLN A 166 -18.59 13.63 0.88
N HIS A 167 -18.36 14.33 -0.24
CA HIS A 167 -19.20 15.44 -0.67
C HIS A 167 -20.68 15.07 -0.73
N LEU A 168 -21.03 14.04 -1.50
CA LEU A 168 -22.43 13.64 -1.70
C LEU A 168 -23.12 13.23 -0.38
N HIS A 169 -22.42 12.46 0.44
CA HIS A 169 -22.94 11.99 1.72
C HIS A 169 -23.16 13.14 2.72
N ARG A 170 -22.23 14.10 2.78
CA ARG A 170 -22.33 15.28 3.65
C ARG A 170 -23.39 16.27 3.19
N SER A 171 -23.57 16.41 1.88
CA SER A 171 -24.60 17.28 1.30
C SER A 171 -26.03 16.75 1.51
N HIS A 172 -26.20 15.43 1.69
CA HIS A 172 -27.51 14.80 1.86
C HIS A 172 -27.56 13.81 3.05
N PRO A 173 -27.46 14.30 4.31
CA PRO A 173 -27.50 13.43 5.48
C PRO A 173 -28.82 12.64 5.58
N GLY A 174 -28.73 11.32 5.78
CA GLY A 174 -29.90 10.44 5.93
C GLY A 174 -30.49 9.89 4.62
N ALA A 175 -29.95 10.28 3.46
CA ALA A 175 -30.29 9.66 2.18
C ALA A 175 -29.89 8.17 2.12
N ARG A 176 -30.58 7.39 1.28
CA ARG A 176 -30.29 5.96 1.04
C ARG A 176 -29.82 5.78 -0.40
N TRP A 177 -28.76 4.99 -0.58
CA TRP A 177 -28.12 4.67 -1.86
C TRP A 177 -27.90 3.16 -1.97
#